data_AF-A0A7X9G3B0-F1
#
_entry.id   AF-A0A7X9G3B0-F1
#
_cell.length_a   1.000
_cell.length_b   1.000
_cell.length_c   1.000
_cell.angle_alpha   90.00
_cell.angle_beta   90.00
_cell.angle_gamma   90.00
#
_symmetry.space_group_name_H-M   'P 1'
#
loop_
_entity.id
_entity.type
_entity.pdbx_description
1 polymer ?
#
loop_
_entity_poly.entity_id
_entity_poly.type
_entity_poly.pdbx_seq_one_letter_code
_entity_poly.pdbx_strand_id
1 'polypeptide(L)'
;MSKKRNQNDSFIAFDGRLTPEIRRRLRAKRYELGLPFQRVASFFGVNWSTFRKWEQGPTESCELCYRPALEAFLNGEYDSILRSLSMPKAAIKQDNEDIPQEVMQCLERVSNAYRLCQTRPDLREKIVRHIDKATAATMAGLISPPGQAAFIPEDDADT
;
A
#
# COMPACT_ATOMS: atom_id res chain seq x y z
N MET A 1 -14.12 -12.19 22.66
CA MET A 1 -13.81 -13.23 21.65
C MET A 1 -12.47 -12.88 21.00
N SER A 2 -11.40 -13.53 21.45
CA SER A 2 -10.03 -13.26 21.00
C SER A 2 -9.79 -13.94 19.65
N LYS A 3 -9.55 -13.17 18.59
CA LYS A 3 -9.16 -13.71 17.28
C LYS A 3 -7.83 -14.45 17.45
N LYS A 4 -7.85 -15.76 17.19
CA LYS A 4 -6.67 -16.65 17.12
C LYS A 4 -5.60 -16.00 16.24
N ARG A 5 -4.41 -15.78 16.81
CA ARG A 5 -3.18 -15.53 16.04
C ARG A 5 -3.01 -16.69 15.05
N ASN A 6 -2.91 -16.40 13.76
CA ASN A 6 -2.52 -17.40 12.77
C ASN A 6 -1.10 -17.86 13.09
N GLN A 7 -0.96 -19.18 13.20
CA GLN A 7 0.11 -19.89 13.89
C GLN A 7 1.37 -20.09 13.02
N ASN A 8 1.65 -19.17 12.09
CA ASN A 8 2.72 -19.32 11.09
C ASN A 8 3.82 -18.24 11.09
N ASP A 9 3.81 -17.27 12.00
CA ASP A 9 4.87 -16.25 12.06
C ASP A 9 6.05 -16.73 12.91
N SER A 10 7.01 -17.38 12.25
CA SER A 10 8.38 -17.43 12.73
C SER A 10 8.87 -15.99 12.94
N PHE A 11 9.40 -15.69 14.12
CA PHE A 11 10.06 -14.41 14.40
C PHE A 11 11.01 -14.03 13.26
N ILE A 12 10.85 -12.81 12.74
CA ILE A 12 11.63 -12.29 11.62
C ILE A 12 12.73 -11.42 12.19
N ALA A 13 13.97 -11.87 12.09
CA ALA A 13 15.13 -11.01 12.30
C ALA A 13 15.37 -10.19 11.02
N PHE A 14 15.41 -8.86 11.13
CA PHE A 14 15.58 -7.96 10.01
C PHE A 14 16.94 -7.26 10.07
N ASP A 15 17.83 -7.64 9.15
CA ASP A 15 19.20 -7.13 9.04
C ASP A 15 19.32 -5.80 8.27
N GLY A 16 18.18 -5.22 7.85
CA GLY A 16 18.12 -4.01 7.03
C GLY A 16 18.12 -4.24 5.52
N ARG A 17 18.20 -5.49 5.04
CA ARG A 17 18.11 -5.81 3.61
C ARG A 17 16.66 -6.04 3.18
N LEU A 18 16.20 -5.24 2.24
CA LEU A 18 14.87 -5.32 1.64
C LEU A 18 14.85 -6.37 0.54
N THR A 19 15.00 -7.64 0.94
CA THR A 19 14.90 -8.79 0.02
C THR A 19 13.48 -8.91 -0.55
N PRO A 20 13.27 -9.60 -1.69
CA PRO A 20 11.94 -9.84 -2.24
C PRO A 20 10.94 -10.43 -1.23
N GLU A 21 11.42 -11.27 -0.31
CA GLU A 21 10.59 -11.85 0.73
C GLU A 21 10.17 -10.81 1.78
N ILE A 22 11.11 -10.02 2.31
CA ILE A 22 10.79 -8.95 3.26
C ILE A 22 9.82 -7.95 2.65
N ARG A 23 10.00 -7.60 1.38
CA ARG A 23 9.11 -6.71 0.62
C ARG A 23 7.68 -7.24 0.55
N ARG A 24 7.53 -8.52 0.21
CA ARG A 24 6.22 -9.18 0.20
C ARG A 24 5.58 -9.13 1.58
N ARG A 25 6.35 -9.37 2.66
CA ARG A 25 5.83 -9.32 4.02
C ARG A 25 5.43 -7.90 4.47
N LEU A 26 6.26 -6.89 4.21
CA LEU A 26 5.92 -5.48 4.49
C LEU A 26 4.59 -5.10 3.81
N ARG A 27 4.48 -5.46 2.53
CA ARG A 27 3.29 -5.20 1.72
C ARG A 27 2.06 -5.96 2.24
N ALA A 28 2.20 -7.25 2.52
CA ALA A 28 1.13 -8.08 3.07
C ALA A 28 0.65 -7.54 4.43
N LYS A 29 1.58 -7.17 5.31
CA LYS A 29 1.29 -6.60 6.62
C LYS A 29 0.53 -5.29 6.52
N ARG A 30 0.97 -4.39 5.63
CA ARG A 30 0.27 -3.12 5.37
C ARG A 30 -1.16 -3.36 4.90
N TYR A 31 -1.40 -4.31 3.99
CA TYR A 31 -2.75 -4.65 3.52
C TYR A 31 -3.61 -5.32 4.61
N GLU A 32 -3.02 -6.21 5.43
CA GLU A 32 -3.67 -6.82 6.58
C GLU A 32 -4.19 -5.74 7.56
N LEU A 33 -3.36 -4.74 7.82
CA LEU A 33 -3.69 -3.60 8.68
C LEU A 33 -4.59 -2.57 7.99
N GLY A 34 -4.85 -2.70 6.68
CA GLY A 34 -5.69 -1.79 5.91
C GLY A 34 -5.11 -0.38 5.77
N LEU A 35 -3.78 -0.23 5.86
CA LEU A 35 -3.13 1.07 5.86
C LEU A 35 -2.81 1.58 4.44
N PRO A 36 -3.14 2.84 4.12
CA PRO A 36 -2.59 3.51 2.95
C PRO A 36 -1.12 3.89 3.18
N PHE A 37 -0.37 4.08 2.08
CA PHE A 37 1.06 4.42 2.14
C PHE A 37 1.36 5.65 3.01
N GLN A 38 0.53 6.69 2.93
CA GLN A 38 0.73 7.92 3.70
C GLN A 38 0.68 7.66 5.22
N ARG A 39 -0.20 6.78 5.68
CA ARG A 39 -0.38 6.51 7.12
C ARG A 39 0.78 5.70 7.67
N VAL A 40 1.17 4.64 6.96
CA VAL A 40 2.31 3.82 7.39
C VAL A 40 3.61 4.61 7.29
N ALA A 41 3.82 5.40 6.24
CA ALA A 41 5.02 6.23 6.10
C ALA A 41 5.11 7.30 7.18
N SER A 42 3.98 7.96 7.50
CA SER A 42 3.90 8.91 8.62
C SER A 42 4.21 8.25 9.97
N PHE A 43 3.82 7.00 10.18
CA PHE A 43 4.16 6.25 11.39
C PHE A 43 5.68 6.02 11.52
N PHE A 44 6.35 5.73 10.40
CA PHE A 44 7.81 5.57 10.36
C PHE A 44 8.57 6.90 10.22
N GLY A 45 7.89 8.05 10.11
CA GLY A 45 8.53 9.35 9.90
C GLY A 45 9.20 9.51 8.54
N VAL A 46 8.80 8.72 7.53
CA VAL A 46 9.36 8.76 6.17
C VAL A 46 8.37 9.29 5.15
N ASN A 47 8.88 9.71 3.98
CA ASN A 47 8.02 10.06 2.85
C ASN A 47 7.29 8.81 2.33
N TRP A 48 6.04 8.96 1.88
CA TRP A 48 5.24 7.86 1.31
C TRP A 48 5.94 7.18 0.12
N SER A 49 6.69 7.95 -0.67
CA SER A 49 7.47 7.43 -1.80
C SER A 49 8.66 6.58 -1.34
N THR A 50 9.28 6.89 -0.18
CA THR A 50 10.33 6.08 0.43
C THR A 50 9.77 4.74 0.90
N PHE A 51 8.65 4.75 1.62
CA PHE A 51 8.02 3.50 2.06
C PHE A 51 7.54 2.65 0.87
N ARG A 52 6.99 3.28 -0.18
CA ARG A 52 6.65 2.60 -1.43
C ARG A 52 7.88 1.98 -2.10
N LYS A 53 9.02 2.68 -2.11
CA LYS A 53 10.28 2.12 -2.64
C LYS A 53 10.77 0.94 -1.81
N TRP A 54 10.59 0.96 -0.50
CA TRP A 54 10.90 -0.19 0.35
C TRP A 54 10.06 -1.40 -0.02
N GLU A 55 8.76 -1.25 -0.28
CA GLU A 55 7.92 -2.36 -0.72
C GLU A 55 8.15 -2.80 -2.18
N GLN A 56 8.33 -1.85 -3.11
CA GLN A 56 8.17 -2.09 -4.56
C GLN A 56 9.34 -1.59 -5.42
N GLY A 57 10.16 -0.66 -4.91
CA GLY A 57 11.20 0.01 -5.69
C GLY A 57 12.54 -0.73 -5.69
N PRO A 58 13.58 -0.24 -6.39
CA PRO A 58 14.89 -0.92 -6.46
C PRO A 58 15.72 -0.82 -5.18
N THR A 59 15.21 -0.19 -4.11
CA THR A 59 15.95 0.06 -2.87
C THR A 59 16.26 -1.22 -2.09
N GLU A 60 17.51 -1.67 -2.10
CA GLU A 60 17.92 -2.94 -1.52
C GLU A 60 18.09 -2.92 0.01
N SER A 61 18.21 -1.74 0.61
CA SER A 61 18.43 -1.59 2.05
C SER A 61 17.76 -0.34 2.62
N CYS A 62 17.45 -0.39 3.91
CA CYS A 62 17.04 0.79 4.67
C CYS A 62 18.18 1.29 5.57
N GLU A 63 18.08 2.54 6.01
CA GLU A 63 19.01 3.09 7.01
C GLU A 63 18.94 2.30 8.33
N LEU A 64 20.06 2.28 9.06
CA LEU A 64 20.23 1.53 10.31
C LEU A 64 19.17 1.88 11.36
N CYS A 65 18.77 3.15 11.45
CA CYS A 65 17.78 3.62 12.41
C CYS A 65 16.38 3.02 12.21
N TYR A 66 16.02 2.59 10.99
CA TYR A 66 14.71 2.00 10.72
C TYR A 66 14.66 0.49 10.94
N ARG A 67 15.80 -0.18 11.13
CA ARG A 67 15.84 -1.65 11.26
C ARG A 67 15.00 -2.16 12.44
N PRO A 68 15.14 -1.62 13.67
CA PRO A 68 14.36 -2.11 14.80
C PRO A 68 12.86 -1.86 14.61
N ALA A 69 12.49 -0.71 14.03
CA ALA A 69 11.11 -0.35 13.79
C ALA A 69 10.47 -1.24 12.70
N LEU A 70 11.19 -1.55 11.62
CA LEU A 70 10.71 -2.44 10.57
C LEU A 70 10.63 -3.89 11.06
N GLU A 71 11.57 -4.33 11.89
CA GLU A 71 11.52 -5.64 12.55
C GLU A 71 10.27 -5.76 13.44
N ALA A 72 10.05 -4.80 14.33
CA ALA A 72 8.89 -4.76 15.21
C ALA A 72 7.56 -4.71 14.43
N PHE A 73 7.53 -3.98 13.31
CA PHE A 73 6.37 -3.95 12.40
C PHE A 73 6.10 -5.29 11.73
N LEU A 74 7.13 -5.94 11.20
CA LEU A 74 7.03 -7.26 10.56
C LEU A 74 6.56 -8.33 11.56
N ASN A 75 6.99 -8.24 12.81
CA ASN A 75 6.58 -9.13 13.90
C ASN A 75 5.25 -8.72 14.56
N GLY A 76 4.60 -7.66 14.09
CA GLY A 76 3.25 -7.26 14.50
C GLY A 76 3.17 -6.54 15.85
N GLU A 77 4.28 -6.05 16.40
CA GLU A 77 4.31 -5.31 17.67
C GLU A 77 3.48 -4.02 17.60
N TYR A 78 3.35 -3.43 16.41
CA TYR A 78 2.57 -2.21 16.17
C TYR A 78 1.13 -2.46 15.72
N ASP A 79 0.68 -3.70 15.58
CA ASP A 79 -0.63 -4.02 14.98
C ASP A 79 -1.80 -3.34 15.67
N SER A 80 -1.79 -3.29 17.00
CA SER A 80 -2.85 -2.67 17.80
C SER A 80 -2.96 -1.16 17.54
N ILE A 81 -1.82 -0.46 17.59
CA ILE A 81 -1.72 0.97 17.34
C ILE A 81 -2.09 1.29 15.89
N LEU A 82 -1.53 0.54 14.94
CA LEU A 82 -1.73 0.76 13.51
C LEU A 82 -3.15 0.46 13.04
N ARG A 83 -3.84 -0.53 13.64
CA ARG A 83 -5.28 -0.75 13.40
C ARG A 83 -6.14 0.41 13.90
N SER A 84 -5.74 1.10 14.97
CA SER A 84 -6.44 2.32 15.39
C SER A 84 -6.28 3.47 14.39
N LEU A 85 -5.17 3.49 13.64
CA LEU A 85 -4.84 4.50 12.63
C LEU A 85 -5.42 4.20 11.25
N SER A 86 -5.94 2.98 11.02
CA SER A 86 -6.61 2.63 9.75
C SER A 86 -7.97 3.32 9.59
N MET A 87 -8.53 3.87 10.67
CA MET A 87 -9.75 4.66 10.62
C MET A 87 -9.42 6.07 10.10
N PRO A 88 -10.03 6.54 9.00
CA PRO A 88 -9.88 7.92 8.61
C PRO A 88 -10.49 8.78 9.71
N LYS A 89 -9.66 9.56 10.41
CA LYS A 89 -10.16 10.74 11.13
C LYS A 89 -10.88 11.56 10.07
N ALA A 90 -12.20 11.66 10.20
CA ALA A 90 -13.05 12.41 9.30
C ALA A 90 -12.47 13.82 9.12
N ALA A 91 -11.85 14.06 7.97
CA ALA A 91 -11.44 15.35 7.41
C ALA A 91 -10.29 15.12 6.44
N ILE A 92 -10.62 14.90 5.17
CA ILE A 92 -9.85 15.58 4.12
C ILE A 92 -10.21 17.07 4.30
N LYS A 93 -9.52 17.73 5.23
CA LYS A 93 -9.48 19.19 5.34
C LYS A 93 -8.02 19.58 5.21
N GLN A 94 -7.53 19.51 3.98
CA GLN A 94 -6.28 20.12 3.56
C GLN A 94 -6.42 20.35 2.05
N ASP A 95 -6.71 21.61 1.70
CA ASP A 95 -6.48 22.31 0.43
C ASP A 95 -6.66 21.50 -0.87
N ASN A 96 -7.90 21.11 -1.16
CA ASN A 96 -8.31 20.62 -2.49
C ASN A 96 -9.16 21.68 -3.21
N GLU A 97 -8.71 22.95 -3.26
CA GLU A 97 -9.48 23.96 -4.01
C GLU A 97 -9.44 23.73 -5.54
N ASP A 98 -8.51 22.92 -6.05
CA ASP A 98 -8.31 22.70 -7.50
C ASP A 98 -8.61 21.28 -8.02
N ILE A 99 -9.14 20.36 -7.21
CA ILE A 99 -9.45 19.00 -7.70
C ILE A 99 -10.91 18.93 -8.21
N PRO A 100 -11.15 18.56 -9.49
CA PRO A 100 -12.49 18.40 -10.02
C PRO A 100 -13.34 17.41 -9.22
N GLN A 101 -14.64 17.69 -9.09
CA GLN A 101 -15.56 16.91 -8.28
C GLN A 101 -15.66 15.45 -8.73
N GLU A 102 -15.53 15.19 -10.04
CA GLU A 102 -15.54 13.86 -10.63
C GLU A 102 -14.37 13.01 -10.11
N VAL A 103 -13.20 13.65 -9.94
CA VAL A 103 -12.01 13.00 -9.39
C VAL A 103 -12.25 12.67 -7.91
N MET A 104 -12.84 13.59 -7.14
CA MET A 104 -13.18 13.31 -5.74
C MET A 104 -14.18 12.15 -5.60
N GLN A 105 -15.24 12.10 -6.42
CA GLN A 105 -16.20 11.00 -6.41
C GLN A 105 -15.54 9.67 -6.78
N CYS A 106 -14.63 9.68 -7.75
CA CYS A 106 -13.87 8.49 -8.11
C CYS A 106 -13.02 7.98 -6.93
N LEU A 107 -12.28 8.87 -6.27
CA LEU A 107 -11.49 8.55 -5.08
C LEU A 107 -12.37 8.03 -3.93
N GLU A 108 -13.55 8.60 -3.74
CA GLU A 108 -14.51 8.15 -2.74
C GLU A 108 -15.02 6.74 -3.03
N ARG A 109 -15.43 6.46 -4.27
CA ARG A 109 -15.88 5.12 -4.69
C ARG A 109 -14.79 4.06 -4.47
N VAL A 110 -13.57 4.38 -4.87
CA VAL A 110 -12.39 3.53 -4.65
C VAL A 110 -12.14 3.31 -3.17
N SER A 111 -12.18 4.36 -2.36
CA SER A 111 -11.99 4.28 -0.91
C SER A 111 -13.06 3.41 -0.24
N ASN A 112 -14.32 3.57 -0.63
CA ASN A 112 -15.45 2.80 -0.11
C ASN A 112 -15.33 1.33 -0.52
N ALA A 113 -15.00 1.02 -1.78
CA ALA A 113 -14.76 -0.34 -2.24
C ALA A 113 -13.62 -1.02 -1.45
N TYR A 114 -12.50 -0.32 -1.27
CA TYR A 114 -11.37 -0.82 -0.48
C TYR A 114 -11.75 -1.10 0.99
N ARG A 115 -12.59 -0.25 1.58
CA ARG A 115 -13.13 -0.44 2.93
C ARG A 115 -14.03 -1.67 3.03
N LEU A 116 -14.95 -1.86 2.08
CA LEU A 116 -15.84 -3.03 2.05
C LEU A 116 -15.08 -4.35 1.99
N CYS A 117 -13.90 -4.36 1.35
CA CYS A 117 -13.01 -5.52 1.32
C CYS A 117 -12.21 -5.75 2.62
N GLN A 118 -12.62 -5.24 3.78
CA GLN A 118 -11.84 -5.36 5.03
C GLN A 118 -11.52 -6.78 5.46
N THR A 119 -12.42 -7.72 5.20
CA THR A 119 -12.25 -9.13 5.51
C THR A 119 -11.50 -9.90 4.42
N ARG A 120 -11.17 -9.25 3.29
CA ARG A 120 -10.61 -9.85 2.07
C ARG A 120 -9.34 -9.10 1.61
N PRO A 121 -8.17 -9.39 2.21
CA PRO A 121 -6.92 -8.72 1.88
C PRO A 121 -6.46 -8.96 0.43
N ASP A 122 -6.83 -10.11 -0.15
CA ASP A 122 -6.64 -10.44 -1.57
C ASP A 122 -7.27 -9.41 -2.50
N LEU A 123 -8.52 -9.02 -2.23
CA LEU A 123 -9.23 -8.03 -3.04
C LEU A 123 -8.68 -6.62 -2.84
N ARG A 124 -8.31 -6.28 -1.60
CA ARG A 124 -7.65 -4.99 -1.30
C ARG A 124 -6.36 -4.82 -2.09
N GLU A 125 -5.55 -5.86 -2.12
CA GLU A 125 -4.34 -5.87 -2.93
C GLU A 125 -4.65 -5.68 -4.42
N LYS A 126 -5.62 -6.44 -4.96
CA LYS A 126 -6.02 -6.32 -6.37
C LYS A 126 -6.46 -4.89 -6.70
N ILE A 127 -7.36 -4.29 -5.92
CA ILE A 127 -7.83 -2.92 -6.12
C ILE A 127 -6.66 -1.94 -6.21
N VAL A 128 -5.73 -1.99 -5.25
CA VAL A 128 -4.56 -1.09 -5.23
C VAL A 128 -3.65 -1.33 -6.44
N ARG A 129 -3.38 -2.59 -6.81
CA ARG A 129 -2.57 -2.89 -8.01
C ARG A 129 -3.20 -2.37 -9.30
N HIS A 130 -4.51 -2.51 -9.46
CA HIS A 130 -5.20 -2.02 -10.66
C HIS A 130 -5.14 -0.49 -10.76
N ILE A 131 -5.32 0.21 -9.64
CA ILE A 131 -5.17 1.68 -9.60
C ILE A 131 -3.75 2.07 -9.97
N ASP A 132 -2.74 1.48 -9.32
CA ASP A 132 -1.32 1.77 -9.61
C ASP A 132 -0.98 1.50 -11.09
N LYS A 133 -1.45 0.39 -11.65
CA LYS A 133 -1.25 0.03 -13.07
C LYS A 133 -1.90 1.04 -14.00
N ALA A 134 -3.15 1.43 -13.73
CA ALA A 134 -3.87 2.42 -14.54
C ALA A 134 -3.17 3.78 -14.49
N THR A 135 -2.77 4.25 -13.30
CA THR A 135 -2.06 5.52 -13.16
C THR A 135 -0.71 5.49 -13.88
N ALA A 136 0.06 4.39 -13.74
CA ALA A 136 1.33 4.22 -14.43
C ALA A 136 1.18 4.22 -15.96
N ALA A 137 0.15 3.54 -16.49
CA ALA A 137 -0.14 3.52 -17.92
C ALA A 137 -0.49 4.92 -18.46
N THR A 138 -1.36 5.66 -17.77
CA THR A 138 -1.70 7.05 -18.15
C THR A 138 -0.48 7.95 -18.12
N MET A 139 0.38 7.84 -17.10
CA MET A 139 1.63 8.62 -17.02
C MET A 139 2.63 8.25 -18.11
N ALA A 140 2.73 6.98 -18.49
CA ALA A 140 3.59 6.56 -19.60
C ALA A 140 3.14 7.15 -20.95
N GLY A 141 1.82 7.32 -21.14
CA GLY A 141 1.24 8.00 -22.29
C GLY A 141 1.59 9.50 -22.38
N LEU A 142 1.89 10.15 -21.26
CA LEU A 142 2.35 11.55 -21.24
C LEU A 142 3.82 11.72 -21.64
N ILE A 143 4.61 10.65 -21.52
CA ILE A 143 6.05 10.64 -21.84
C ILE A 143 6.28 10.15 -23.28
N SER A 144 5.29 9.47 -23.88
CA SER A 144 5.35 8.97 -25.25
C SER A 144 4.70 9.97 -26.23
N PRO A 145 5.25 10.16 -27.45
CA PRO A 145 4.62 11.04 -28.44
C PRO A 145 3.21 10.52 -28.82
N PRO A 146 2.25 11.42 -29.11
CA PRO A 146 0.88 11.01 -29.46
C PRO A 146 0.90 10.23 -30.78
N GLY A 147 0.65 8.91 -30.71
CA GLY A 147 0.65 8.05 -31.90
C GLY A 147 0.84 6.56 -31.66
N GLN A 148 1.26 6.13 -30.47
CA GLN A 148 1.25 4.71 -30.09
C GLN A 148 0.24 4.50 -28.97
N ALA A 149 -1.01 4.25 -29.35
CA ALA A 149 -1.98 3.65 -28.44
C ALA A 149 -1.43 2.29 -28.00
N ALA A 150 -0.95 2.20 -26.76
CA ALA A 150 -0.65 0.94 -26.13
C ALA A 150 -1.96 0.15 -26.06
N PHE A 151 -2.10 -0.80 -26.98
CA PHE A 151 -3.11 -1.85 -26.96
C PHE A 151 -3.08 -2.48 -25.57
N ILE A 152 -4.15 -2.32 -24.80
CA ILE A 152 -4.34 -3.05 -23.55
C ILE A 152 -4.82 -4.44 -23.97
N PRO A 153 -4.05 -5.52 -23.78
CA PRO A 153 -4.63 -6.84 -23.85
C PRO A 153 -5.55 -6.97 -22.64
N GLU A 154 -6.83 -7.18 -22.89
CA GLU A 154 -7.71 -7.80 -21.90
C GLU A 154 -7.14 -9.20 -21.65
N ASP A 155 -6.61 -9.41 -20.45
CA ASP A 155 -6.25 -10.75 -19.98
C ASP A 155 -7.55 -11.49 -19.69
N ASP A 156 -8.12 -12.11 -20.72
CA ASP A 156 -8.96 -13.28 -20.59
C ASP A 156 -8.06 -14.45 -20.18
N ALA A 157 -8.15 -14.87 -18.92
CA ALA A 157 -8.03 -16.26 -18.50
C ALA A 157 -8.34 -16.39 -17.01
N ASP A 158 -9.63 -16.48 -16.69
CA ASP A 158 -10.09 -17.31 -15.58
C ASP A 158 -10.35 -18.69 -16.20
N THR A 159 -9.42 -19.62 -16.02
CA THR A 159 -9.68 -21.07 -16.09
C THR A 159 -8.70 -21.79 -15.17
#